data_AF-A0A1Z8YGG2-F1
#
_entry.id   AF-A0A1Z8YGG2-F1
#
_cell.length_a   1.000
_cell.length_b   1.000
_cell.length_c   1.000
_cell.angle_alpha   90.00
_cell.angle_beta   90.00
_cell.angle_gamma   90.00
#
_symmetry.space_group_name_H-M   'P 1'
#
loop_
_entity.id
_entity.type
_entity.pdbx_description
1 polymer ?
#
loop_
_entity_poly.entity_id
_entity_poly.type
_entity_poly.pdbx_seq_one_letter_code
_entity_poly.pdbx_strand_id
1 'polypeptide(L)'
;MDDLPPPDSIDVNGELLVSAYCQGLFPMADDASGDIHWFRPDPRGIIPLEEFRVSRSLARRVRSGRFEISVDRCFERVIRECTRARSDDNGSWMTEQLLQAYCELHAHGLAHSLEAWRSGQLVGGVYGVHLGSAFFGESMFSRPDIGGTDASKVCLVHLVERLIFSGFTLLDTQYLNDHLLQFGCREVSAGVYHELLRAALNHPVKF
;
A
#
# COMPACT_ATOMS: atom_id res chain seq x y z
N MET A 1 -29.97 24.75 15.82
CA MET A 1 -29.46 24.15 17.06
C MET A 1 -28.58 23.03 16.58
N ASP A 2 -27.28 23.24 16.72
CA ASP A 2 -26.22 22.57 15.97
C ASP A 2 -26.21 21.06 16.18
N ASP A 3 -26.23 20.31 15.07
CA ASP A 3 -25.78 18.92 15.03
C ASP A 3 -24.25 18.92 15.17
N LEU A 4 -23.77 19.11 16.39
CA LEU A 4 -22.39 18.80 16.73
C LEU A 4 -22.20 17.28 16.61
N PRO A 5 -21.22 16.80 15.82
CA PRO A 5 -20.92 15.39 15.77
C PRO A 5 -20.59 14.87 17.19
N PRO A 6 -20.93 13.60 17.49
CA PRO A 6 -20.70 13.04 18.81
C PRO A 6 -19.22 13.21 19.21
N PRO A 7 -18.93 13.68 20.44
CA PRO A 7 -17.58 13.77 20.94
C PRO A 7 -17.09 12.35 21.19
N ASP A 8 -16.27 11.82 20.27
CA ASP A 8 -15.25 10.77 20.47
C ASP A 8 -14.88 10.02 19.17
N SER A 9 -15.49 10.30 18.02
CA SER A 9 -14.94 9.83 16.74
C SER A 9 -13.80 10.77 16.31
N ILE A 10 -12.55 10.35 16.47
CA ILE A 10 -11.41 11.03 15.84
C ILE A 10 -11.67 11.05 14.33
N ASP A 11 -11.77 12.23 13.75
CA ASP A 11 -11.95 12.38 12.30
C ASP A 11 -10.63 11.99 11.61
N VAL A 12 -10.60 10.83 10.98
CA VAL A 12 -9.42 10.34 10.27
C VAL A 12 -9.33 11.03 8.93
N ASN A 13 -8.35 11.92 8.80
CA ASN A 13 -8.04 12.69 7.61
C ASN A 13 -6.58 12.49 7.17
N GLY A 14 -6.20 13.08 6.04
CA GLY A 14 -4.85 12.97 5.49
C GLY A 14 -3.75 13.42 6.47
N GLU A 15 -3.94 14.52 7.19
CA GLU A 15 -2.93 15.01 8.15
C GLU A 15 -2.67 14.03 9.29
N LEU A 16 -3.74 13.42 9.82
CA LEU A 16 -3.63 12.40 10.85
C LEU A 16 -2.93 11.14 10.33
N LEU A 17 -3.21 10.72 9.10
CA LEU A 17 -2.50 9.62 8.45
C LEU A 17 -1.00 9.92 8.35
N VAL A 18 -0.61 11.08 7.83
CA VAL A 18 0.81 11.47 7.73
C VAL A 18 1.48 11.41 9.10
N SER A 19 0.84 11.99 10.12
CA SER A 19 1.35 11.98 11.50
C SER A 19 1.53 10.56 12.04
N ALA A 20 0.57 9.67 11.77
CA ALA A 20 0.63 8.28 12.17
C ALA A 20 1.77 7.51 11.47
N TYR A 21 1.88 7.62 10.14
CA TYR A 21 2.96 6.97 9.38
C TYR A 21 4.35 7.45 9.80
N CYS A 22 4.50 8.74 10.12
CA CYS A 22 5.76 9.26 10.66
C CYS A 22 6.17 8.60 12.00
N GLN A 23 5.22 8.04 12.73
CA GLN A 23 5.41 7.33 14.00
C GLN A 23 5.42 5.80 13.82
N GLY A 24 5.33 5.31 12.58
CA GLY A 24 5.24 3.88 12.26
C GLY A 24 3.87 3.27 12.57
N LEU A 25 2.83 4.08 12.73
CA LEU A 25 1.46 3.63 12.89
C LEU A 25 0.76 3.56 11.53
N PHE A 26 -0.16 2.61 11.37
CA PHE A 26 -1.08 2.56 10.22
C PHE A 26 -2.49 2.19 10.71
N PRO A 27 -3.53 2.66 10.01
CA PRO A 27 -4.92 2.41 10.38
C PRO A 27 -5.42 1.08 9.78
N MET A 28 -6.31 0.40 10.50
CA MET A 28 -7.23 -0.58 9.93
C MET A 28 -8.61 -0.37 10.57
N ALA A 29 -9.67 -0.41 9.77
CA ALA A 29 -11.02 -0.38 10.30
C ALA A 29 -11.45 -1.78 10.79
N ASP A 30 -12.27 -1.82 11.83
CA ASP A 30 -12.98 -3.02 12.24
C ASP A 30 -14.25 -3.20 11.41
N ASP A 31 -14.46 -4.41 10.90
CA ASP A 31 -15.53 -4.69 9.93
C ASP A 31 -16.93 -4.61 10.54
N ALA A 32 -17.06 -4.87 11.84
CA ALA A 32 -18.34 -4.96 12.52
C ALA A 32 -18.82 -3.59 13.02
N SER A 33 -17.89 -2.77 13.50
CA SER A 33 -18.17 -1.45 14.08
C SER A 33 -17.90 -0.30 13.11
N GLY A 34 -16.98 -0.46 12.17
CA GLY A 34 -16.44 0.63 11.35
C GLY A 34 -15.41 1.51 12.09
N ASP A 35 -15.04 1.14 13.32
CA ASP A 35 -14.09 1.89 14.12
C ASP A 35 -12.67 1.75 13.56
N ILE A 36 -11.92 2.85 13.49
CA ILE A 36 -10.54 2.86 13.00
C ILE A 36 -9.58 2.62 14.17
N HIS A 37 -8.78 1.57 14.08
CA HIS A 37 -7.72 1.25 15.03
C HIS A 37 -6.34 1.50 14.43
N TRP A 38 -5.39 1.89 15.28
CA TRP A 38 -4.02 2.19 14.88
C TRP A 38 -3.06 1.09 15.34
N PHE A 39 -2.25 0.57 14.42
CA PHE A 39 -1.40 -0.59 14.65
C PHE A 39 0.07 -0.25 14.49
N ARG A 40 0.89 -0.86 15.34
CA ARG A 40 2.36 -0.82 15.27
C ARG A 40 2.92 -2.18 15.69
N PRO A 41 2.92 -3.18 14.80
CA PRO A 41 3.38 -4.52 15.11
C PRO A 41 4.86 -4.54 15.44
N ASP A 42 5.21 -5.46 16.34
CA ASP A 42 6.58 -5.88 16.65
C ASP A 42 6.59 -7.41 16.66
N PRO A 43 7.26 -8.07 15.70
CA PRO A 43 8.10 -7.47 14.65
C PRO A 43 7.32 -6.75 13.53
N ARG A 44 8.04 -5.92 12.75
CA ARG A 44 7.51 -5.18 11.58
C ARG A 44 7.98 -5.81 10.26
N GLY A 45 7.08 -5.99 9.31
CA GLY A 45 7.38 -6.51 7.97
C GLY A 45 7.96 -5.45 7.04
N ILE A 46 9.06 -5.76 6.36
CA ILE A 46 9.67 -4.92 5.32
C ILE A 46 10.11 -5.77 4.13
N ILE A 47 10.19 -5.15 2.95
CA ILE A 47 10.91 -5.70 1.79
C ILE A 47 12.18 -4.86 1.58
N PRO A 48 13.38 -5.39 1.86
CA PRO A 48 14.61 -4.70 1.51
C PRO A 48 14.70 -4.58 -0.01
N LEU A 49 14.75 -3.35 -0.53
CA LEU A 49 14.69 -3.07 -1.97
C LEU A 49 15.83 -3.76 -2.75
N GLU A 50 17.04 -3.78 -2.19
CA GLU A 50 18.20 -4.45 -2.79
C GLU A 50 18.11 -5.98 -2.78
N GLU A 51 17.30 -6.55 -1.90
CA GLU A 51 17.12 -8.00 -1.76
C GLU A 51 15.82 -8.50 -2.44
N PHE A 52 15.12 -7.63 -3.19
CA PHE A 52 13.84 -7.96 -3.81
C PHE A 52 13.96 -9.11 -4.80
N ARG A 53 13.13 -10.14 -4.61
CA ARG A 53 13.21 -11.40 -5.37
C ARG A 53 12.11 -11.49 -6.40
N VAL A 54 12.49 -11.73 -7.65
CA VAL A 54 11.54 -11.99 -8.74
C VAL A 54 11.78 -13.39 -9.28
N SER A 55 10.78 -14.26 -9.15
CA SER A 55 10.86 -15.62 -9.70
C SER A 55 11.01 -15.60 -11.23
N ARG A 56 11.64 -16.62 -11.81
CA ARG A 56 11.84 -16.70 -13.28
C ARG A 56 10.52 -16.63 -14.06
N SER A 57 9.45 -17.24 -13.53
CA SER A 57 8.11 -17.21 -14.14
C SER A 57 7.50 -15.82 -14.10
N LEU A 58 7.59 -15.11 -12.97
CA LEU A 58 7.10 -13.75 -12.84
C LEU A 58 7.90 -12.79 -13.73
N ALA A 59 9.23 -12.92 -13.77
CA ALA A 59 10.06 -12.09 -14.63
C ALA A 59 9.70 -12.26 -16.12
N ARG A 60 9.36 -13.48 -16.56
CA ARG A 60 8.82 -13.72 -17.91
C ARG A 60 7.47 -13.04 -18.12
N ARG A 61 6.61 -13.03 -17.10
CA ARG A 61 5.29 -12.38 -17.18
C ARG A 61 5.39 -10.86 -17.26
N VAL A 62 6.28 -10.24 -16.49
CA VAL A 62 6.58 -8.81 -16.57
C VAL A 62 7.02 -8.45 -18.00
N ARG A 63 7.98 -9.19 -18.56
CA ARG A 63 8.49 -8.96 -19.93
C ARG A 63 7.51 -9.28 -21.05
N SER A 64 6.41 -9.99 -20.79
CA SER A 64 5.49 -10.38 -21.87
C SER A 64 4.61 -9.24 -22.36
N GLY A 65 4.60 -8.08 -21.68
CA GLY A 65 3.74 -6.95 -22.03
C GLY A 65 2.24 -7.27 -21.96
N ARG A 66 1.86 -8.28 -21.15
CA ARG A 66 0.47 -8.74 -21.05
C ARG A 66 -0.46 -7.69 -20.42
N PHE A 67 0.11 -6.84 -19.57
CA PHE A 67 -0.59 -5.76 -18.89
C PHE A 67 0.00 -4.43 -19.34
N GLU A 68 -0.86 -3.46 -19.65
CA GLU A 68 -0.48 -2.05 -19.71
C GLU A 68 -0.39 -1.56 -18.26
N ILE A 69 0.74 -0.98 -17.89
CA ILE A 69 0.96 -0.46 -16.54
C ILE A 69 0.83 1.05 -16.56
N SER A 70 0.01 1.59 -15.66
CA SER A 70 -0.04 3.03 -15.39
C SER A 70 0.26 3.34 -13.93
N VAL A 71 0.47 4.62 -13.66
CA VAL A 71 0.67 5.17 -12.32
C VAL A 71 -0.38 6.26 -12.12
N ASP A 72 -1.01 6.27 -10.95
CA ASP A 72 -1.93 7.33 -10.50
C ASP A 72 -3.11 7.59 -11.45
N ARG A 73 -3.48 6.61 -12.28
CA ARG A 73 -4.56 6.78 -13.26
C ARG A 73 -5.94 6.64 -12.64
N CYS A 74 -6.09 5.80 -11.60
CA CYS A 74 -7.37 5.59 -10.93
C CYS A 74 -7.22 5.12 -9.47
N PHE A 75 -6.54 5.91 -8.66
CA PHE A 75 -6.19 5.60 -7.26
C PHE A 75 -7.37 5.10 -6.42
N GLU A 76 -8.47 5.86 -6.35
CA GLU A 76 -9.66 5.47 -5.57
C GLU A 76 -10.20 4.10 -6.00
N ARG A 77 -10.21 3.83 -7.31
CA ARG A 77 -10.70 2.55 -7.85
C ARG A 77 -9.80 1.39 -7.44
N VAL A 78 -8.48 1.60 -7.34
CA VAL A 78 -7.54 0.59 -6.82
C VAL A 78 -7.86 0.25 -5.37
N ILE A 79 -8.08 1.25 -4.52
CA ILE A 79 -8.46 1.03 -3.11
C ILE A 79 -9.76 0.24 -3.02
N ARG A 80 -10.80 0.64 -3.74
CA ARG A 80 -12.10 -0.06 -3.73
C ARG A 80 -11.98 -1.52 -4.18
N GLU A 81 -11.15 -1.82 -5.18
CA GLU A 81 -10.90 -3.20 -5.59
C GLU A 81 -10.06 -4.00 -4.57
N CYS A 82 -9.10 -3.36 -3.89
CA CYS A 82 -8.38 -3.97 -2.76
C CYS A 82 -9.32 -4.35 -1.60
N THR A 83 -10.30 -3.50 -1.29
CA THR A 83 -11.31 -3.80 -0.26
C THR A 83 -12.17 -4.99 -0.69
N ARG A 84 -12.69 -4.99 -1.93
CA ARG A 84 -13.50 -6.07 -2.48
C ARG A 84 -12.78 -7.42 -2.47
N ALA A 85 -11.52 -7.46 -2.91
CA ALA A 85 -10.74 -8.69 -2.99
C ALA A 85 -10.49 -9.34 -1.62
N ARG A 86 -10.57 -8.59 -0.52
CA ARG A 86 -10.43 -9.10 0.86
C ARG A 86 -11.77 -9.39 1.56
N SER A 87 -12.86 -8.84 1.03
CA SER A 87 -14.20 -8.95 1.63
C SER A 87 -14.68 -10.40 1.74
N ASP A 88 -14.24 -11.26 0.82
CA ASP A 88 -14.63 -12.68 0.80
C ASP A 88 -13.91 -13.52 1.86
N ASP A 89 -12.78 -13.05 2.41
CA ASP A 89 -11.93 -13.84 3.33
C ASP A 89 -11.76 -13.23 4.73
N ASN A 90 -11.86 -11.90 4.92
CA ASN A 90 -11.47 -11.23 6.18
C ASN A 90 -12.19 -9.89 6.45
N GLY A 91 -13.33 -9.63 5.80
CA GLY A 91 -14.13 -8.41 5.91
C GLY A 91 -13.45 -7.09 5.48
N SER A 92 -14.14 -5.96 5.68
CA SER A 92 -13.80 -4.63 5.14
C SER A 92 -12.99 -3.75 6.12
N TRP A 93 -11.68 -3.95 6.15
CA TRP A 93 -10.69 -3.12 6.85
C TRP A 93 -10.64 -1.63 6.43
N MET A 94 -11.51 -1.22 5.51
CA MET A 94 -11.57 0.11 4.89
C MET A 94 -12.98 0.69 5.07
N THR A 95 -13.08 1.87 5.68
CA THR A 95 -14.30 2.67 5.74
C THR A 95 -14.28 3.74 4.64
N GLU A 96 -15.43 4.35 4.33
CA GLU A 96 -15.46 5.46 3.37
C GLU A 96 -14.63 6.66 3.87
N GLN A 97 -14.64 6.93 5.17
CA GLN A 97 -13.80 7.96 5.79
C GLN A 97 -12.30 7.70 5.55
N LEU A 98 -11.84 6.46 5.80
CA LEU A 98 -10.45 6.11 5.60
C LEU A 98 -10.05 6.17 4.11
N LEU A 99 -10.96 5.75 3.22
CA LEU A 99 -10.76 5.89 1.77
C LEU A 99 -10.60 7.36 1.37
N GLN A 100 -11.44 8.27 1.88
CA GLN A 100 -11.32 9.68 1.59
C GLN A 100 -10.00 10.26 2.11
N ALA A 101 -9.56 9.87 3.30
CA ALA A 101 -8.26 10.28 3.83
C ALA A 101 -7.08 9.83 2.92
N TYR A 102 -7.12 8.61 2.36
CA TYR A 102 -6.13 8.19 1.36
C TYR A 102 -6.23 8.98 0.05
N CYS A 103 -7.45 9.30 -0.41
CA CYS A 103 -7.65 10.14 -1.60
C CYS A 103 -7.13 11.57 -1.39
N GLU A 104 -7.25 12.13 -0.18
CA GLU A 104 -6.62 13.41 0.18
C GLU A 104 -5.09 13.32 0.07
N LEU A 105 -4.48 12.27 0.62
CA LEU A 105 -3.04 12.03 0.47
C LEU A 105 -2.63 11.94 -1.00
N HIS A 106 -3.42 11.23 -1.82
CA HIS A 106 -3.16 11.12 -3.25
C HIS A 106 -3.24 12.48 -3.95
N ALA A 107 -4.25 13.30 -3.66
CA ALA A 107 -4.38 14.65 -4.19
C ALA A 107 -3.21 15.57 -3.79
N HIS A 108 -2.58 15.30 -2.64
CA HIS A 108 -1.37 15.97 -2.18
C HIS A 108 -0.05 15.36 -2.68
N GLY A 109 -0.11 14.30 -3.50
CA GLY A 109 1.07 13.60 -4.02
C GLY A 109 1.84 12.81 -2.96
N LEU A 110 1.14 12.37 -1.90
CA LEU A 110 1.67 11.56 -0.80
C LEU A 110 1.14 10.13 -0.80
N ALA A 111 0.24 9.78 -1.73
CA ALA A 111 -0.19 8.40 -1.93
C ALA A 111 -0.27 8.10 -3.42
N HIS A 112 0.14 6.90 -3.79
CA HIS A 112 0.28 6.52 -5.19
C HIS A 112 -0.25 5.12 -5.46
N SER A 113 -0.70 4.90 -6.69
CA SER A 113 -1.11 3.60 -7.18
C SER A 113 -0.36 3.20 -8.46
N LEU A 114 -0.14 1.89 -8.61
CA LEU A 114 0.19 1.30 -9.90
C LEU A 114 -0.96 0.40 -10.33
N GLU A 115 -1.37 0.55 -11.59
CA GLU A 115 -2.50 -0.15 -12.16
C GLU A 115 -2.07 -1.08 -13.29
N ALA A 116 -2.60 -2.30 -13.29
CA ALA A 116 -2.46 -3.23 -14.40
C ALA A 116 -3.76 -3.27 -15.21
N TRP A 117 -3.67 -2.94 -16.49
CA TRP A 117 -4.78 -2.93 -17.43
C TRP A 117 -4.64 -4.05 -18.45
N ARG A 118 -5.78 -4.65 -18.81
CA ARG A 118 -5.87 -5.59 -19.93
C ARG A 118 -7.12 -5.29 -20.73
N SER A 119 -6.96 -5.05 -22.03
CA SER A 119 -8.07 -4.70 -22.92
C SER A 119 -8.92 -3.53 -22.39
N GLY A 120 -8.28 -2.51 -21.81
CA GLY A 120 -8.94 -1.34 -21.21
C GLY A 120 -9.59 -1.58 -19.85
N GLN A 121 -9.54 -2.79 -19.29
CA GLN A 121 -10.08 -3.11 -17.97
C GLN A 121 -8.98 -3.11 -16.91
N LEU A 122 -9.27 -2.56 -15.73
CA LEU A 122 -8.40 -2.66 -14.56
C LEU A 122 -8.47 -4.09 -14.02
N VAL A 123 -7.36 -4.82 -14.08
CA VAL A 123 -7.28 -6.24 -13.72
C VAL A 123 -6.36 -6.52 -12.53
N GLY A 124 -5.73 -5.48 -12.00
CA GLY A 124 -4.97 -5.54 -10.75
C GLY A 124 -4.36 -4.19 -10.41
N GLY A 125 -3.82 -4.09 -9.21
CA GLY A 125 -3.14 -2.89 -8.76
C GLY A 125 -2.50 -3.05 -7.40
N VAL A 126 -1.69 -2.07 -7.03
CA VAL A 126 -1.10 -1.86 -5.70
C VAL A 126 -1.18 -0.38 -5.38
N TYR A 127 -1.39 -0.03 -4.12
CA TYR A 127 -1.31 1.35 -3.67
C TYR A 127 -0.54 1.46 -2.36
N GLY A 128 -0.09 2.67 -2.06
CA GLY A 128 0.62 2.96 -0.82
C GLY A 128 0.83 4.44 -0.58
N VAL A 129 1.40 4.75 0.58
CA VAL A 129 1.73 6.10 1.03
C VAL A 129 3.23 6.34 0.87
N HIS A 130 3.60 7.55 0.49
CA HIS A 130 4.97 8.02 0.30
C HIS A 130 5.26 9.15 1.28
N LEU A 131 6.29 8.98 2.13
CA LEU A 131 6.85 10.04 2.97
C LEU A 131 8.38 9.95 2.97
N GLY A 132 9.07 11.03 2.62
CA GLY A 132 10.54 11.02 2.50
C GLY A 132 11.00 10.01 1.44
N SER A 133 11.78 9.01 1.85
CA SER A 133 12.17 7.84 1.05
C SER A 133 11.57 6.53 1.56
N ALA A 134 10.49 6.63 2.35
CA ALA A 134 9.67 5.50 2.76
C ALA A 134 8.44 5.38 1.87
N PHE A 135 8.15 4.15 1.46
CA PHE A 135 6.91 3.76 0.82
C PHE A 135 6.22 2.71 1.68
N PHE A 136 5.00 3.03 2.13
CA PHE A 136 4.15 2.14 2.93
C PHE A 136 3.19 1.44 1.98
N GLY A 137 3.47 0.18 1.65
CA GLY A 137 2.61 -0.60 0.76
C GLY A 137 1.34 -1.00 1.49
N GLU A 138 0.20 -0.42 1.14
CA GLU A 138 -1.05 -0.62 1.88
C GLU A 138 -1.77 -1.91 1.47
N SER A 139 -2.06 -2.05 0.18
CA SER A 139 -2.72 -3.24 -0.33
C SER A 139 -2.56 -3.40 -1.83
N MET A 140 -2.91 -4.57 -2.31
CA MET A 140 -2.90 -4.93 -3.72
C MET A 140 -3.99 -5.93 -4.05
N PHE A 141 -4.38 -5.99 -5.32
CA PHE A 141 -5.39 -6.92 -5.79
C PHE A 141 -5.07 -7.42 -7.20
N SER A 142 -5.60 -8.60 -7.51
CA SER A 142 -5.65 -9.15 -8.87
C SER A 142 -7.08 -9.57 -9.15
N ARG A 143 -7.48 -9.54 -10.43
CA ARG A 143 -8.76 -10.03 -10.92
C ARG A 143 -8.58 -11.18 -11.92
N PRO A 144 -8.22 -12.39 -11.46
CA PRO A 144 -7.97 -13.52 -12.35
C PRO A 144 -9.17 -13.90 -13.22
N ASP A 145 -10.39 -13.67 -12.73
CA ASP A 145 -11.68 -13.89 -13.39
C ASP A 145 -11.80 -13.15 -14.72
N ILE A 146 -11.27 -11.93 -14.79
CA ILE A 146 -11.20 -11.12 -16.01
C ILE A 146 -9.78 -11.08 -16.59
N GLY A 147 -8.95 -12.07 -16.23
CA GLY A 147 -7.66 -12.32 -16.87
C GLY A 147 -6.46 -11.58 -16.27
N GLY A 148 -6.59 -11.11 -15.02
CA GLY A 148 -5.56 -10.46 -14.20
C GLY A 148 -4.67 -11.41 -13.39
N THR A 149 -4.46 -12.66 -13.83
CA THR A 149 -3.58 -13.60 -13.12
C THR A 149 -2.16 -13.03 -12.99
N ASP A 150 -1.69 -12.90 -11.73
CA ASP A 150 -0.43 -12.27 -11.33
C ASP A 150 -0.34 -10.75 -11.60
N ALA A 151 -1.46 -10.05 -11.83
CA ALA A 151 -1.45 -8.61 -12.11
C ALA A 151 -0.87 -7.79 -10.96
N SER A 152 -1.29 -8.03 -9.71
CA SER A 152 -0.71 -7.35 -8.53
C SER A 152 0.78 -7.61 -8.36
N LYS A 153 1.24 -8.83 -8.65
CA LYS A 153 2.67 -9.17 -8.60
C LYS A 153 3.47 -8.40 -9.65
N VAL A 154 2.92 -8.24 -10.85
CA VAL A 154 3.53 -7.40 -11.90
C VAL A 154 3.57 -5.93 -11.44
N CYS A 155 2.48 -5.40 -10.86
CA CYS A 155 2.50 -4.06 -10.28
C CYS A 155 3.53 -3.91 -9.16
N LEU A 156 3.69 -4.91 -8.28
CA LEU A 156 4.70 -4.89 -7.22
C LEU A 156 6.13 -4.84 -7.78
N VAL A 157 6.41 -5.60 -8.86
CA VAL A 157 7.74 -5.54 -9.51
C VAL A 157 8.01 -4.15 -10.06
N HIS A 158 7.04 -3.54 -10.75
CA HIS A 158 7.19 -2.19 -11.27
C HIS A 158 7.25 -1.12 -10.16
N LEU A 159 6.53 -1.33 -9.05
CA LEU A 159 6.63 -0.48 -7.88
C LEU A 159 8.06 -0.50 -7.34
N VAL A 160 8.61 -1.68 -7.05
CA VAL A 160 9.97 -1.81 -6.51
C VAL A 160 11.02 -1.24 -7.47
N GLU A 161 10.88 -1.48 -8.78
CA GLU A 161 11.75 -0.88 -9.79
C GLU A 161 11.73 0.65 -9.73
N ARG A 162 10.54 1.26 -9.62
CA ARG A 162 10.38 2.72 -9.45
C ARG A 162 10.99 3.19 -8.14
N LEU A 163 10.72 2.51 -7.02
CA LEU A 163 11.26 2.87 -5.71
C LEU A 163 12.80 2.89 -5.74
N ILE A 164 13.43 1.85 -6.29
CA ILE A 164 14.90 1.79 -6.45
C ILE A 164 15.40 2.94 -7.33
N PHE A 165 14.78 3.14 -8.49
CA PHE A 165 15.19 4.18 -9.43
C PHE A 165 15.11 5.60 -8.83
N SER A 166 14.06 5.85 -8.03
CA SER A 166 13.82 7.14 -7.38
C SER A 166 14.59 7.34 -6.08
N GLY A 167 15.35 6.34 -5.61
CA GLY A 167 16.18 6.46 -4.40
C GLY A 167 15.43 6.21 -3.09
N PHE A 168 14.31 5.49 -3.12
CA PHE A 168 13.64 5.04 -1.90
C PHE A 168 14.54 4.07 -1.13
N THR A 169 14.40 4.06 0.20
CA THR A 169 15.24 3.26 1.09
C THR A 169 14.44 2.32 1.99
N LEU A 170 13.13 2.53 2.11
CA LEU A 170 12.25 1.71 2.94
C LEU A 170 10.97 1.37 2.18
N LEU A 171 10.73 0.06 1.98
CA LEU A 171 9.42 -0.47 1.60
C LEU A 171 8.84 -1.23 2.79
N ASP A 172 7.85 -0.61 3.44
CA ASP A 172 7.13 -1.16 4.58
C ASP A 172 5.93 -1.97 4.10
N THR A 173 5.76 -3.17 4.65
CA THR A 173 4.66 -4.09 4.34
C THR A 173 3.79 -4.39 5.55
N GLN A 174 3.99 -3.65 6.65
CA GLN A 174 3.33 -3.75 7.94
C GLN A 174 3.52 -5.12 8.62
N TYR A 175 2.93 -6.16 8.05
CA TYR A 175 3.03 -7.54 8.49
C TYR A 175 3.79 -8.40 7.48
N LEU A 176 4.39 -9.46 7.98
CA LEU A 176 4.83 -10.57 7.15
C LEU A 176 3.61 -11.37 6.68
N ASN A 177 3.63 -11.82 5.43
CA ASN A 177 2.69 -12.85 4.96
C ASN A 177 3.35 -13.75 3.89
N ASP A 178 2.80 -14.94 3.70
CA ASP A 178 3.33 -15.95 2.77
C ASP A 178 3.43 -15.44 1.33
N HIS A 179 2.52 -14.54 0.94
CA HIS A 179 2.57 -13.93 -0.38
C HIS A 179 3.81 -13.05 -0.54
N LEU A 180 4.15 -12.23 0.44
CA LEU A 180 5.28 -11.29 0.36
C LEU A 180 6.63 -11.96 0.66
N LEU A 181 6.65 -13.08 1.39
CA LEU A 181 7.86 -13.88 1.62
C LEU A 181 8.58 -14.26 0.31
N GLN A 182 7.82 -14.58 -0.75
CA GLN A 182 8.40 -14.95 -2.05
C GLN A 182 9.20 -13.80 -2.69
N PHE A 183 8.95 -12.56 -2.27
CA PHE A 183 9.60 -11.34 -2.75
C PHE A 183 10.79 -10.88 -1.89
N GLY A 184 11.13 -11.61 -0.84
CA GLY A 184 12.19 -11.23 0.10
C GLY A 184 11.70 -10.42 1.30
N CYS A 185 10.39 -10.39 1.56
CA CYS A 185 9.85 -9.81 2.78
C CYS A 185 10.47 -10.48 4.01
N ARG A 186 10.80 -9.69 5.02
CA ARG A 186 11.31 -10.17 6.30
C ARG A 186 10.80 -9.31 7.45
N GLU A 187 10.89 -9.86 8.64
CA GLU A 187 10.59 -9.16 9.89
C GLU A 187 11.85 -8.49 10.45
N VAL A 188 11.67 -7.30 11.01
CA VAL A 188 12.67 -6.60 11.81
C VAL A 188 12.04 -6.18 13.14
N SER A 189 12.85 -6.08 14.20
CA SER A 189 12.36 -5.56 15.48
C SER A 189 11.87 -4.13 15.34
N ALA A 190 10.95 -3.70 16.20
CA ALA A 190 10.46 -2.32 16.23
C ALA A 190 11.61 -1.29 16.33
N GLY A 191 12.67 -1.58 17.10
CA GLY A 191 13.83 -0.69 17.22
C GLY A 191 14.53 -0.47 15.87
N VAL A 192 14.84 -1.56 15.15
CA VAL A 192 15.46 -1.49 13.82
C VAL A 192 14.55 -0.77 12.82
N TYR A 193 13.25 -1.06 12.81
CA TYR A 193 12.31 -0.37 11.93
C TYR A 193 12.25 1.13 12.20
N HIS A 194 12.23 1.56 13.47
CA HIS A 194 12.24 2.98 13.83
C HIS A 194 13.50 3.71 13.34
N GLU A 195 14.65 3.04 13.37
CA GLU A 195 15.88 3.61 12.80
C GLU A 195 15.79 3.78 11.28
N LEU A 196 15.29 2.76 10.58
CA LEU A 196 15.08 2.81 9.12
C LEU A 196 14.06 3.88 8.72
N LEU A 197 12.92 3.94 9.42
CA LEU A 197 11.85 4.91 9.17
C LEU A 197 12.36 6.33 9.37
N ARG A 198 13.01 6.61 10.51
CA ARG A 198 13.60 7.93 10.78
C ARG A 198 14.63 8.34 9.74
N ALA A 199 15.48 7.41 9.29
CA ALA A 199 16.44 7.69 8.23
C ALA A 199 15.71 8.04 6.91
N ALA A 200 14.70 7.25 6.55
CA ALA A 200 13.93 7.45 5.32
C ALA A 200 13.13 8.77 5.30
N LEU A 201 12.50 9.15 6.42
CA LEU A 201 11.76 10.41 6.53
C LEU A 201 12.67 11.65 6.36
N ASN A 202 13.95 11.54 6.71
CA ASN A 202 14.94 12.60 6.55
C ASN A 202 15.61 12.63 5.15
N HIS A 203 15.20 11.76 4.23
CA HIS A 203 15.71 11.70 2.86
C HIS A 203 14.58 11.92 1.84
N PRO A 204 14.30 13.17 1.45
CA PRO A 204 13.23 13.45 0.50
C PRO A 204 13.55 12.91 -0.90
N VAL A 205 12.67 12.08 -1.44
CA VAL A 205 12.68 11.68 -2.85
C VAL A 205 11.30 11.92 -3.47
N LYS A 206 11.21 11.79 -4.79
CA LYS A 206 9.94 11.88 -5.53
C LYS A 206 9.52 10.49 -5.97
N PHE A 207 8.23 10.19 -5.92
CA PHE A 207 7.71 8.94 -6.46
C PHE A 207 7.85 8.86 -7.97
#